data_AF-A0A358KJL5-F1
#
_entry.id   AF-A0A358KJL5-F1
#
_cell.length_a   1.000
_cell.length_b   1.000
_cell.length_c   1.000
_cell.angle_alpha   90.00
_cell.angle_beta   90.00
_cell.angle_gamma   90.00
#
_symmetry.space_group_name_H-M   'P 1'
#
loop_
_entity.id
_entity.type
_entity.pdbx_description
1 polymer ?
#
loop_
_entity_poly.entity_id
_entity_poly.type
_entity_poly.pdbx_seq_one_letter_code
_entity_poly.pdbx_strand_id
1 'polypeptide(L)'
;MTTGENLLQALREFEAAVAAVNEEPKPDLMAHFNRLDELTAQLPGDTDGELLHYLHKKSYEKARLFLEGRHAEIQKGGCLR
;
A
#
# COMPACT_ATOMS: atom_id res chain seq x y z
N MET A 1 -8.18 4.43 -15.23
CA MET A 1 -7.58 4.19 -13.91
C MET A 1 -6.35 5.06 -13.82
N THR A 2 -6.36 6.00 -12.88
CA THR A 2 -5.21 6.83 -12.50
C THR A 2 -4.18 5.97 -11.76
N THR A 3 -2.92 6.41 -11.70
CA THR A 3 -1.85 5.72 -10.95
C THR A 3 -2.25 5.48 -9.49
N GLY A 4 -2.98 6.42 -8.87
CA GLY A 4 -3.49 6.29 -7.49
C GLY A 4 -4.53 5.17 -7.32
N GLU A 5 -5.46 5.00 -8.27
CA GLU A 5 -6.44 3.91 -8.23
C GLU A 5 -5.76 2.53 -8.38
N ASN A 6 -4.78 2.43 -9.28
CA ASN A 6 -4.00 1.20 -9.46
C ASN A 6 -3.20 0.84 -8.20
N LEU A 7 -2.61 1.84 -7.55
CA LEU A 7 -1.88 1.66 -6.30
C LEU A 7 -2.81 1.20 -5.17
N LEU A 8 -3.97 1.85 -5.02
CA LEU A 8 -4.97 1.46 -4.02
C LEU A 8 -5.44 0.01 -4.23
N GLN A 9 -5.69 -0.38 -5.48
CA GLN A 9 -6.04 -1.76 -5.80
C GLN A 9 -4.91 -2.73 -5.45
N ALA A 10 -3.67 -2.43 -5.85
CA ALA A 10 -2.52 -3.28 -5.55
C ALA A 10 -2.28 -3.46 -4.03
N LEU A 11 -2.51 -2.42 -3.23
CA LEU A 11 -2.42 -2.49 -1.76
C LEU A 11 -3.46 -3.46 -1.18
N ARG A 12 -4.70 -3.39 -1.67
CA ARG A 12 -5.78 -4.31 -1.25
C ARG A 12 -5.50 -5.75 -1.68
N GLU A 13 -5.01 -5.95 -2.90
CA GLU A 13 -4.59 -7.26 -3.40
C GLU A 13 -3.47 -7.85 -2.53
N PHE A 14 -2.49 -7.03 -2.14
CA PHE A 14 -1.41 -7.45 -1.24
C PHE A 14 -1.93 -7.84 0.15
N GLU A 15 -2.80 -7.06 0.77
CA GLU A 15 -3.39 -7.41 2.07
C GLU A 15 -4.19 -8.72 2.01
N ALA A 16 -4.98 -8.91 0.94
CA ALA A 16 -5.70 -10.16 0.73
C ALA A 16 -4.73 -11.34 0.58
N ALA A 17 -3.65 -11.18 -0.17
CA ALA A 17 -2.60 -12.19 -0.32
C ALA A 17 -1.89 -12.50 1.01
N VAL A 18 -1.62 -11.48 1.84
CA VAL A 18 -1.04 -11.67 3.19
C VAL A 18 -2.00 -12.45 4.09
N ALA A 19 -3.30 -12.13 4.05
CA ALA A 19 -4.31 -12.87 4.80
C ALA A 19 -4.39 -14.35 4.36
N ALA A 20 -4.24 -14.59 3.05
CA ALA A 20 -4.26 -15.92 2.45
C ALA A 20 -2.90 -16.66 2.45
N VAL A 21 -1.85 -16.12 3.11
CA VAL A 21 -0.51 -16.74 3.09
C VAL A 21 -0.46 -18.15 3.70
N ASN A 22 -1.44 -18.46 4.55
CA ASN A 22 -1.61 -19.78 5.18
C ASN A 22 -2.57 -20.69 4.40
N GLU A 23 -3.18 -20.22 3.31
CA GLU A 23 -4.09 -20.97 2.45
C GLU A 23 -3.32 -21.64 1.30
N GLU A 24 -3.89 -22.72 0.74
CA GLU A 24 -3.32 -23.42 -0.41
C GLU A 24 -4.20 -23.22 -1.65
N PRO A 25 -3.63 -22.80 -2.79
CA PRO A 25 -2.20 -22.54 -3.02
C PRO A 25 -1.72 -21.23 -2.38
N LYS A 26 -0.46 -21.23 -1.93
CA LYS A 26 0.15 -20.06 -1.31
C LYS A 26 0.26 -18.91 -2.31
N PRO A 27 -0.20 -17.70 -1.97
CA PRO A 27 -0.08 -16.54 -2.83
C PRO A 27 1.38 -16.07 -2.94
N ASP A 28 1.75 -15.56 -4.12
CA ASP A 28 3.10 -15.03 -4.37
C ASP A 28 3.21 -13.58 -3.87
N LEU A 29 3.57 -13.43 -2.60
CA LEU A 29 3.78 -12.11 -2.00
C LEU A 29 4.87 -11.29 -2.71
N MET A 30 5.90 -11.93 -3.26
CA MET A 30 6.99 -11.22 -3.96
C MET A 30 6.49 -10.53 -5.22
N ALA A 31 5.60 -11.17 -5.98
CA ALA A 31 4.96 -10.54 -7.13
C ALA A 31 4.16 -9.29 -6.75
N HIS A 32 3.45 -9.32 -5.61
CA HIS A 32 2.73 -8.16 -5.11
C HIS A 32 3.67 -7.03 -4.66
N PHE A 33 4.76 -7.36 -3.97
CA PHE A 33 5.78 -6.37 -3.57
C PHE A 33 6.39 -5.67 -4.79
N ASN A 34 6.77 -6.41 -5.82
CA ASN A 34 7.34 -5.84 -7.04
C ASN A 34 6.35 -4.90 -7.73
N ARG A 35 5.07 -5.31 -7.84
CA ARG A 35 4.02 -4.47 -8.43
C ARG A 35 3.80 -3.17 -7.66
N LEU A 36 3.86 -3.20 -6.32
CA LEU A 36 3.76 -2.00 -5.48
C LEU A 36 4.96 -1.07 -5.68
N ASP A 37 6.16 -1.60 -5.81
CA ASP A 37 7.39 -0.83 -6.05
C ASP A 37 7.34 -0.13 -7.42
N GLU A 38 6.95 -0.87 -8.47
CA GLU A 38 6.75 -0.31 -9.82
C GLU A 38 5.70 0.79 -9.86
N LEU A 39 4.56 0.60 -9.18
CA LEU A 39 3.51 1.62 -9.09
C LEU A 39 3.98 2.85 -8.31
N THR A 40 4.75 2.64 -7.24
CA THR A 40 5.35 3.72 -6.44
C THR A 40 6.34 4.52 -7.26
N ALA A 41 7.17 3.87 -8.08
CA ALA A 41 8.13 4.52 -8.98
C ALA A 41 7.47 5.33 -10.11
N GLN A 42 6.23 4.98 -10.48
CA GLN A 42 5.43 5.68 -11.49
C GLN A 42 4.62 6.85 -10.93
N LEU A 43 4.67 7.10 -9.63
CA LEU A 43 3.98 8.23 -9.02
C LEU A 43 4.56 9.56 -9.51
N PRO A 44 3.72 10.55 -9.85
CA PRO A 44 4.20 11.86 -10.24
C PRO A 44 4.93 12.55 -9.09
N GLY A 45 5.89 13.43 -9.38
CA GLY A 45 6.64 14.17 -8.35
C GLY A 45 5.79 15.16 -7.52
N ASP A 46 4.55 15.43 -7.94
CA ASP A 46 3.56 16.21 -7.19
C ASP A 46 2.74 15.34 -6.21
N THR A 47 3.06 14.05 -6.11
CA THR A 47 2.40 13.13 -5.16
C THR A 47 2.66 13.58 -3.73
N ASP A 48 1.62 13.45 -2.89
CA ASP A 48 1.70 13.81 -1.48
C ASP A 48 2.88 13.14 -0.77
N GLY A 49 3.68 13.95 -0.07
CA GLY A 49 4.88 13.49 0.62
C GLY A 49 4.58 12.49 1.74
N GLU A 50 3.39 12.54 2.34
CA GLU A 50 2.97 11.59 3.37
C GLU A 50 2.68 10.21 2.77
N LEU A 51 2.02 10.16 1.60
CA LEU A 51 1.81 8.92 0.85
C LEU A 51 3.15 8.29 0.43
N LEU A 52 4.05 9.08 -0.15
CA LEU A 52 5.39 8.61 -0.52
C LEU A 52 6.14 8.06 0.70
N HIS A 53 6.07 8.75 1.84
CA HIS A 53 6.67 8.28 3.08
C HIS A 53 6.15 6.90 3.48
N TYR A 54 4.83 6.68 3.46
CA TYR A 54 4.24 5.38 3.80
C TYR A 54 4.67 4.28 2.85
N LEU A 55 4.71 4.54 1.54
CA LEU A 55 5.14 3.56 0.54
C LEU A 55 6.62 3.19 0.72
N HIS A 56 7.51 4.18 0.89
CA HIS A 56 8.94 3.94 1.13
C HIS A 56 9.22 3.22 2.46
N LYS A 57 8.40 3.48 3.50
CA LYS A 57 8.47 2.77 4.79
C LYS A 57 7.78 1.41 4.77
N LYS A 58 7.26 0.95 3.63
CA LYS A 58 6.46 -0.27 3.48
C LYS A 58 5.26 -0.33 4.44
N SER A 59 4.75 0.84 4.82
CA SER A 59 3.56 1.01 5.66
C SER A 59 2.30 1.00 4.77
N TYR A 60 2.07 -0.13 4.10
CA TYR A 60 1.03 -0.28 3.08
C TYR A 60 -0.39 -0.05 3.60
N GLU A 61 -0.67 -0.44 4.84
CA GLU A 61 -1.97 -0.17 5.47
C GLU A 61 -2.22 1.35 5.59
N LYS A 62 -1.20 2.12 6.00
CA LYS A 62 -1.29 3.59 6.09
C LYS A 62 -1.42 4.23 4.72
N ALA A 63 -0.65 3.74 3.73
CA ALA A 63 -0.77 4.19 2.35
C ALA A 63 -2.19 3.95 1.80
N ARG A 64 -2.80 2.80 2.13
CA ARG A 64 -4.19 2.50 1.76
C ARG A 64 -5.16 3.48 2.41
N LEU A 65 -5.08 3.65 3.73
CA LEU A 65 -5.93 4.58 4.47
C LEU A 65 -5.81 6.02 3.95
N PHE A 66 -4.60 6.45 3.56
CA PHE A 66 -4.35 7.75 2.95
C PHE A 66 -5.09 7.88 1.62
N LEU A 67 -4.92 6.91 0.71
CA LEU A 67 -5.60 6.87 -0.59
C LEU A 67 -7.13 6.76 -0.48
N GLU A 68 -7.63 6.13 0.60
CA GLU A 68 -9.06 6.05 0.91
C GLU A 68 -9.62 7.31 1.60
N GLY A 69 -8.78 8.33 1.85
CA GLY A 69 -9.17 9.55 2.56
C GLY A 69 -9.41 9.36 4.07
N ARG A 70 -9.06 8.19 4.62
CA ARG A 70 -9.26 7.79 6.02
C ARG A 70 -8.09 8.21 6.92
N HIS A 71 -7.56 9.41 6.72
CA HIS A 71 -6.41 9.95 7.46
C HIS A 71 -6.58 9.92 8.99
N ALA A 72 -7.82 10.08 9.48
CA ALA A 72 -8.14 10.01 10.91
C ALA A 72 -7.81 8.65 11.55
N GLU A 73 -7.80 7.58 10.77
CA GLU A 73 -7.50 6.22 11.24
C GLU A 73 -5.98 5.97 11.29
N ILE A 74 -5.20 6.70 10.50
CA ILE A 74 -3.74 6.58 10.43
C ILE A 74 -3.10 7.02 11.76
N GLN A 75 -3.62 8.07 12.41
CA GLN A 75 -3.13 8.56 13.69
C GLN A 75 -3.41 7.63 14.87
N LYS A 76 -4.44 6.77 14.77
CA LYS A 76 -4.74 5.76 15.81
C LYS A 76 -3.84 4.52 15.70
N GLY A 77 -3.27 4.25 14.54
CA GLY A 77 -2.27 3.21 14.30
C GLY A 77 -0.86 3.68 14.68
N GLY A 78 -0.58 3.66 15.98
CA GLY A 78 0.60 4.18 16.65
C GLY A 78 1.87 4.28 15.80
N CYS A 79 2.40 5.51 15.69
CA CYS A 79 3.85 5.67 15.71
C CYS A 79 4.30 5.12 17.07
N LEU A 80 4.83 3.89 17.10
CA LEU A 80 5.60 3.41 18.24
C LEU A 80 6.75 4.42 18.43
N ARG A 81 6.58 5.28 19.44
CA ARG A 81 7.56 6.26 19.88
C ARG A 81 8.63 5.57 20.72
#